data_AF-A0A6M5YHU1-F1
#
_entry.id   AF-A0A6M5YHU1-F1
#
_cell.length_a   1.000
_cell.length_b   1.000
_cell.length_c   1.000
_cell.angle_alpha   90.00
_cell.angle_beta   90.00
_cell.angle_gamma   90.00
#
_symmetry.space_group_name_H-M   'P 1'
#
loop_
_entity.id
_entity.type
_entity.pdbx_description
1 polymer ?
#
loop_
_entity_poly.entity_id
_entity_poly.type
_entity_poly.pdbx_seq_one_letter_code
_entity_poly.pdbx_strand_id
1 'polypeptide(L)' 'MLAEEELRATGGAGLSTEAYFHLVEAATGSTAAAERAARKRVAEQMRNGQTPS' A
#
# COMPACT_ATOMS: atom_id res chain seq x y z
N MET A 1 1.75 -16.42 3.07
CA MET A 1 3.06 -15.81 3.45
C MET A 1 2.84 -14.71 4.48
N LEU A 2 3.85 -14.35 5.29
CA LEU A 2 3.75 -13.29 6.32
C LEU A 2 3.19 -11.96 5.77
N ALA A 3 3.66 -11.52 4.60
CA ALA A 3 3.22 -10.28 3.96
C ALA A 3 1.73 -10.28 3.53
N GLU A 4 1.24 -11.40 3.01
CA GLU A 4 -0.18 -11.53 2.63
C GLU A 4 -1.11 -11.51 3.85
N GLU A 5 -0.68 -12.14 4.95
CA GLU A 5 -1.42 -12.15 6.21
C GLU A 5 -1.46 -10.76 6.83
N GLU A 6 -0.33 -10.06 6.86
CA GLU A 6 -0.24 -8.67 7.34
C GLU A 6 -1.12 -7.73 6.50
N LEU A 7 -1.05 -7.83 5.17
CA LEU A 7 -1.89 -7.05 4.27
C LEU A 7 -3.38 -7.34 4.49
N ARG A 8 -3.76 -8.60 4.71
CA ARG A 8 -5.15 -8.98 5.01
C ARG A 8 -5.61 -8.46 6.38
N ALA A 9 -4.76 -8.52 7.39
CA ALA A 9 -5.11 -8.15 8.76
C ALA A 9 -5.18 -6.63 8.96
N THR A 10 -4.29 -5.88 8.33
CA THR A 10 -4.11 -4.44 8.59
C THR A 10 -4.53 -3.55 7.44
N GLY A 11 -4.64 -4.10 6.22
CA GLY A 11 -4.76 -3.29 5.00
C GLY A 11 -3.57 -2.36 4.77
N GLY A 12 -2.44 -2.57 5.46
CA GLY A 12 -1.32 -1.63 5.50
C GLY A 12 -1.68 -0.29 6.17
N ALA A 13 -2.59 -0.29 7.15
CA ALA A 13 -2.89 0.89 7.94
C ALA A 13 -1.63 1.41 8.67
N GLY A 14 -1.42 2.72 8.68
CA GLY A 14 -0.26 3.35 9.32
C GLY A 14 1.06 3.25 8.54
N LEU A 15 1.12 2.48 7.44
CA LEU A 15 2.29 2.45 6.57
C LEU A 15 2.39 3.70 5.69
N SER A 16 3.62 4.13 5.42
CA SER A 16 3.92 5.05 4.32
C SER A 16 3.54 4.41 2.98
N THR A 17 3.42 5.23 1.94
CA THR A 17 3.09 4.78 0.58
C THR A 17 4.16 3.82 0.06
N GLU A 18 5.43 4.09 0.35
CA GLU A 18 6.56 3.23 -0.01
C GLU A 18 6.54 1.89 0.75
N ALA A 19 6.32 1.90 2.06
CA ALA A 19 6.21 0.66 2.84
C ALA A 19 4.99 -0.17 2.40
N TYR A 20 3.88 0.49 2.08
CA TYR A 20 2.70 -0.16 1.54
C TYR A 20 2.96 -0.78 0.16
N PHE A 21 3.71 -0.09 -0.71
CA PHE A 21 4.13 -0.61 -2.00
C PHE A 21 4.90 -1.93 -1.82
N HIS A 22 5.94 -1.94 -0.98
CA HIS A 22 6.75 -3.14 -0.76
C HIS A 22 5.95 -4.29 -0.13
N LEU A 23 5.02 -3.99 0.78
CA LEU A 23 4.13 -4.98 1.36
C LEU A 23 3.24 -5.64 0.29
N VAL A 24 2.65 -4.84 -0.60
CA VAL A 24 1.80 -5.36 -1.70
C VAL A 24 2.63 -6.13 -2.72
N GLU A 25 3.84 -5.67 -3.04
CA GLU A 25 4.75 -6.38 -3.95
C GLU A 25 5.15 -7.74 -3.37
N ALA A 26 5.52 -7.79 -2.08
CA ALA A 26 5.87 -9.04 -1.39
C ALA A 26 4.67 -10.00 -1.28
N ALA A 27 3.45 -9.47 -1.09
CA ALA A 27 2.25 -10.27 -1.01
C ALA A 27 1.77 -10.81 -2.36
N THR A 28 1.94 -10.06 -3.45
CA THR A 28 1.35 -10.39 -4.76
C THR A 28 2.37 -10.86 -5.80
N GLY A 29 3.66 -10.65 -5.56
CA GLY A 29 4.73 -10.87 -6.54
C GLY A 29 4.64 -9.95 -7.77
N SER A 30 3.81 -8.89 -7.73
CA SER A 30 3.53 -8.03 -8.88
C SER A 30 3.80 -6.56 -8.57
N THR A 31 4.91 -6.05 -9.10
CA THR A 31 5.27 -4.62 -9.05
C THR A 31 4.15 -3.75 -9.64
N ALA A 32 3.52 -4.18 -10.74
CA ALA A 32 2.40 -3.44 -11.35
C ALA A 32 1.14 -3.39 -10.46
N ALA A 33 0.89 -4.40 -9.63
CA ALA A 33 -0.18 -4.35 -8.63
C ALA A 33 0.18 -3.38 -7.49
N ALA A 34 1.43 -3.44 -7.02
CA ALA A 34 1.95 -2.55 -5.98
C ALA A 34 1.90 -1.07 -6.39
N GLU A 35 2.33 -0.73 -7.61
CA GLU A 35 2.28 0.64 -8.13
C GLU A 35 0.85 1.19 -8.17
N ARG A 36 -0.10 0.38 -8.68
CA ARG A 36 -1.51 0.78 -8.74
C ARG A 36 -2.08 1.01 -7.33
N ALA A 37 -1.74 0.16 -6.38
CA ALA A 37 -2.18 0.28 -4.99
C ALA A 37 -1.59 1.53 -4.33
N ALA A 38 -0.30 1.81 -4.52
CA ALA A 38 0.38 3.00 -4.01
C ALA A 38 -0.22 4.28 -4.59
N ARG A 39 -0.43 4.36 -5.92
CA ARG A 39 -1.05 5.53 -6.57
C ARG A 39 -2.47 5.78 -6.08
N LYS A 40 -3.26 4.71 -5.89
CA LYS A 40 -4.61 4.81 -5.35
C LYS A 40 -4.59 5.42 -3.94
N ARG A 41 -3.66 4.97 -3.08
CA ARG A 41 -3.48 5.47 -1.72
C ARG A 41 -3.10 6.95 -1.70
N VAL A 42 -2.15 7.37 -2.53
CA VAL A 42 -1.78 8.79 -2.69
C VAL A 42 -3.01 9.62 -3.09
N ALA A 43 -3.78 9.15 -4.08
CA ALA A 43 -4.99 9.85 -4.52
C ALA A 43 -6.04 9.95 -3.41
N GLU A 44 -6.18 8.93 -2.56
CA GLU A 44 -7.06 8.95 -1.38
C GLU A 44 -6.58 9.95 -0.33
N GLN A 45 -5.28 9.97 -0.03
CA GLN A 45 -4.67 10.95 0.89
C GLN A 45 -4.92 12.38 0.41
N MET A 46 -4.66 12.66 -0.86
CA MET A 46 -4.90 13.99 -1.44
C MET A 46 -6.38 14.39 -1.38
N ARG A 47 -7.32 13.47 -1.69
CA ARG A 47 -8.76 13.74 -1.56
C ARG A 47 -9.18 14.04 -0.12
N ASN A 48 -8.52 13.43 0.85
CA ASN A 48 -8.76 13.65 2.27
C ASN A 48 -8.00 14.86 2.84
N GLY A 49 -7.32 15.64 1.99
CA GLY A 49 -6.51 16.79 2.43
C GLY A 49 -5.24 16.41 3.20
N GLN A 50 -4.81 15.15 3.11
CA GLN A 50 -3.59 14.65 3.74
C GLN A 50 -2.40 14.84 2.80
N THR A 51 -1.25 15.20 3.35
CA THR A 51 0.02 15.16 2.61
C THR A 51 0.42 13.70 2.37
N PRO A 52 0.63 13.29 1.12
CA PRO A 52 1.12 11.94 0.84
C PRO A 52 2.49 11.71 1.48
N SER A 53 2.63 10.57 2.13
CA SER A 53 3.86 10.09 2.80
C SER A 53 4.22 8.71 2.29
#